data_AF-A0A7C3FQD3-F1
#
_entry.id   AF-A0A7C3FQD3-F1
#
_cell.length_a   1.000
_cell.length_b   1.000
_cell.length_c   1.000
_cell.angle_alpha   90.00
_cell.angle_beta   90.00
_cell.angle_gamma   90.00
#
_symmetry.space_group_name_H-M   'P 1'
#
loop_
_entity.id
_entity.type
_entity.pdbx_description
1 polymer ?
#
loop_
_entity_poly.entity_id
_entity_poly.type
_entity_poly.pdbx_seq_one_letter_code
_entity_poly.pdbx_strand_id
1 'polypeptide(L)'
;MTTNDILFLVLLIVLFIATMIFLPQFMLARNIPKVIRIFREHNAVGASNAKTLEELGLQPKSMFQRMFTRRDYKPQALQFLLRATIIEMTEDGKVYLNEENLLLSRWRNL
;
A
#
# COMPACT_ATOMS: atom_id res chain seq x y z
N MET A 1 -37.92 19.14 13.52
CA MET A 1 -36.78 18.28 13.88
C MET A 1 -36.57 18.39 15.37
N THR A 2 -36.64 17.27 16.07
CA THR A 2 -36.33 17.21 17.51
C THR A 2 -34.81 17.23 17.73
N THR A 3 -34.36 17.54 18.94
CA THR A 3 -32.94 17.49 19.30
C THR A 3 -32.32 16.11 19.04
N ASN A 4 -33.11 15.05 19.21
CA ASN A 4 -32.70 13.67 18.92
C ASN A 4 -32.46 13.44 17.42
N ASP A 5 -33.29 14.02 16.56
CA ASP A 5 -33.12 13.93 15.10
C ASP A 5 -31.83 14.65 14.66
N ILE A 6 -31.52 15.79 15.29
CA ILE A 6 -30.31 16.57 15.02
C ILE A 6 -29.07 15.78 15.50
N LEU A 7 -29.10 15.22 16.71
CA LEU A 7 -28.01 14.39 17.25
C LEU A 7 -27.76 13.15 16.39
N PHE A 8 -28.81 12.48 15.95
CA PHE A 8 -28.70 11.32 15.06
C PHE A 8 -28.05 11.69 13.72
N LEU A 9 -28.48 12.81 13.12
CA LEU A 9 -27.93 13.29 11.85
C LEU A 9 -26.45 13.68 11.98
N VAL A 10 -26.07 14.38 13.06
CA VAL A 10 -24.67 14.70 13.36
C VAL A 10 -23.83 13.44 13.53
N LEU A 11 -24.34 12.44 14.26
CA LEU A 11 -23.64 11.17 14.45
C LEU A 11 -23.45 10.42 13.12
N LEU A 12 -24.44 10.44 12.24
CA LEU A 12 -24.37 9.82 10.92
C LEU A 12 -23.31 10.53 10.04
N ILE A 13 -23.25 11.86 10.05
CA ILE A 13 -22.21 12.63 9.34
C ILE A 13 -20.82 12.28 9.87
N VAL A 14 -20.63 12.24 11.20
CA VAL A 14 -19.35 11.88 11.82
C VAL A 14 -18.95 10.46 11.45
N LEU A 15 -19.88 9.51 11.50
CA LEU A 15 -19.64 8.12 11.08
C LEU A 15 -19.26 8.05 9.60
N PHE A 16 -19.96 8.78 8.73
CA PHE A 16 -19.66 8.82 7.30
C PHE A 16 -18.24 9.35 7.04
N ILE A 17 -17.86 10.47 7.66
CA ILE A 17 -16.51 11.04 7.55
C ILE A 17 -15.46 10.06 8.07
N ALA A 18 -15.71 9.42 9.22
CA ALA A 18 -14.82 8.40 9.75
C ALA A 18 -14.62 7.26 8.75
N THR A 19 -15.69 6.69 8.21
CA THR A 19 -15.57 5.59 7.23
C THR A 19 -14.81 6.01 5.98
N MET A 20 -14.99 7.23 5.47
CA MET A 20 -14.23 7.73 4.32
C MET A 20 -12.71 7.81 4.58
N ILE A 21 -12.29 8.06 5.82
CA ILE A 21 -10.87 8.17 6.19
C ILE A 21 -10.29 6.79 6.53
N PHE A 22 -10.99 6.00 7.32
CA PHE A 22 -10.49 4.70 7.80
C PHE A 22 -10.48 3.62 6.72
N LEU A 23 -11.48 3.61 5.82
CA LEU A 23 -11.59 2.59 4.78
C LEU A 23 -10.38 2.54 3.82
N PRO A 24 -9.89 3.66 3.23
CA PRO A 24 -8.73 3.61 2.34
C PRO A 24 -7.45 3.22 3.08
N GLN A 25 -7.28 3.66 4.33
CA GLN A 25 -6.12 3.31 5.16
C GLN A 25 -6.09 1.80 5.45
N PHE A 26 -7.25 1.22 5.77
CA PHE A 26 -7.40 -0.21 5.99
C PHE A 26 -7.12 -1.02 4.71
N MET A 27 -7.61 -0.55 3.56
CA MET A 27 -7.34 -1.18 2.27
C MET A 27 -5.84 -1.14 1.92
N LEU A 28 -5.14 -0.03 2.19
CA LEU A 28 -3.70 0.09 1.97
C LEU A 28 -2.93 -0.88 2.87
N ALA A 29 -3.23 -0.88 4.17
CA ALA A 29 -2.59 -1.77 5.14
C ALA A 29 -2.75 -3.25 4.78
N ARG A 30 -3.91 -3.64 4.23
CA ARG A 30 -4.17 -5.00 3.75
C ARG A 30 -3.36 -5.40 2.51
N ASN A 31 -2.89 -4.43 1.71
CA ASN A 31 -2.12 -4.72 0.49
C ASN A 31 -0.60 -4.69 0.72
N ILE A 32 -0.11 -4.11 1.82
CA ILE A 32 1.31 -4.15 2.20
C ILE A 32 1.87 -5.58 2.26
N PRO A 33 1.24 -6.56 2.97
CA PRO A 33 1.71 -7.95 2.97
C PRO A 33 1.82 -8.56 1.58
N LYS A 34 0.92 -8.20 0.67
CA LYS A 34 0.93 -8.73 -0.69
C LYS A 34 2.12 -8.21 -1.48
N VAL A 35 2.47 -6.93 -1.31
CA VAL A 35 3.66 -6.35 -1.95
C VAL A 35 4.92 -7.02 -1.40
N ILE A 36 5.05 -7.14 -0.07
CA ILE A 36 6.19 -7.84 0.56
C ILE A 36 6.31 -9.26 0.03
N ARG A 37 5.18 -9.99 -0.08
CA ARG A 37 5.16 -11.35 -0.63
C ARG A 37 5.63 -11.40 -2.07
N ILE A 38 5.23 -10.46 -2.93
CA ILE A 38 5.71 -10.38 -4.32
C ILE A 38 7.23 -10.22 -4.37
N PHE A 39 7.81 -9.35 -3.53
CA PHE A 39 9.26 -9.17 -3.44
C PHE A 39 9.96 -10.46 -2.99
N ARG A 40 9.42 -11.17 -2.00
CA ARG A 40 9.96 -12.46 -1.57
C ARG A 40 9.83 -13.55 -2.62
N GLU A 41 8.67 -13.68 -3.27
CA GLU A 41 8.41 -14.66 -4.35
C GLU A 41 9.39 -14.47 -5.53
N HIS A 42 9.77 -13.23 -5.83
CA HIS A 42 10.73 -12.91 -6.89
C HIS A 42 12.18 -12.83 -6.39
N ASN A 43 12.46 -13.20 -5.13
CA ASN A 43 13.77 -13.07 -4.48
C ASN A 43 14.37 -11.66 -4.56
N ALA A 44 13.55 -10.60 -4.67
CA ALA A 44 13.99 -9.20 -4.70
C ALA A 44 14.30 -8.68 -3.30
N VAL A 45 15.15 -9.40 -2.58
CA VAL A 45 15.50 -9.14 -1.19
C VAL A 45 16.97 -8.70 -1.13
N GLY A 46 17.20 -7.51 -0.58
CA GLY A 46 18.51 -6.86 -0.55
C GLY A 46 18.95 -6.25 -1.89
N ALA A 47 19.91 -5.33 -1.82
CA ALA A 47 20.40 -4.57 -2.98
C ALA A 47 20.98 -5.46 -4.10
N SER A 48 21.61 -6.59 -3.74
CA SER A 48 22.20 -7.54 -4.70
C SER A 48 21.16 -8.20 -5.62
N ASN A 49 19.92 -8.35 -5.15
CA ASN A 49 18.84 -8.99 -5.90
C ASN A 49 17.77 -7.98 -6.35
N ALA A 50 18.11 -6.68 -6.40
CA ALA A 50 17.17 -5.66 -6.83
C ALA A 50 16.59 -5.97 -8.21
N LYS A 51 15.27 -5.81 -8.34
CA LYS A 51 14.51 -6.10 -9.56
C LYS A 51 13.74 -4.88 -10.04
N THR A 52 13.44 -4.81 -11.33
CA THR A 52 12.62 -3.72 -11.86
C THR A 52 11.15 -3.91 -11.48
N LEU A 53 10.37 -2.83 -11.53
CA LEU A 53 8.91 -2.93 -11.30
C LEU A 53 8.19 -3.82 -12.33
N GLU A 54 8.79 -3.97 -13.51
CA GLU A 54 8.37 -4.88 -14.58
C GLU A 54 8.54 -6.33 -14.16
N GLU A 55 9.74 -6.70 -13.71
CA GLU A 55 10.06 -8.04 -13.24
C GLU A 55 9.23 -8.45 -12.03
N LEU A 56 8.81 -7.50 -11.19
CA LEU A 56 7.95 -7.74 -10.04
C LEU A 56 6.45 -7.76 -10.37
N GLY A 57 6.06 -7.47 -11.62
CA GLY A 57 4.65 -7.34 -11.98
C GLY A 57 3.91 -6.22 -11.21
N LEU A 58 4.67 -5.27 -10.67
CA LEU A 58 4.18 -4.10 -9.92
C LEU A 58 4.05 -2.86 -10.80
N GLN A 59 4.23 -3.01 -12.12
CA GLN A 59 4.08 -1.91 -13.05
C GLN A 59 2.70 -1.22 -12.91
N PRO A 60 2.68 0.11 -12.94
CA PRO A 60 1.43 0.84 -13.04
C PRO A 60 0.75 0.42 -14.36
N LYS A 61 -0.40 -0.25 -14.24
CA LYS A 61 -1.25 -0.58 -15.39
C LYS A 61 -1.43 0.65 -16.27
N SER A 62 -1.43 0.46 -17.59
CA SER A 62 -1.59 1.55 -18.57
C SER A 62 -2.84 2.39 -18.29
N MET A 63 -2.83 3.66 -18.69
CA MET A 63 -3.92 4.62 -18.44
C MET A 63 -5.31 4.06 -18.82
N PHE A 64 -5.40 3.35 -19.95
CA PHE A 64 -6.62 2.68 -20.40
C PHE A 64 -7.04 1.51 -19.50
N GLN A 65 -6.08 0.73 -19.03
CA GLN A 65 -6.33 -0.43 -18.18
C GLN A 65 -6.70 -0.02 -16.75
N ARG A 66 -6.28 1.17 -16.29
CA ARG A 66 -6.73 1.78 -15.02
C ARG A 66 -8.20 2.17 -15.03
N MET A 67 -8.78 2.50 -16.19
CA MET A 67 -10.19 2.91 -16.30
C MET A 67 -11.17 1.75 -16.10
N PHE A 68 -10.76 0.53 -16.44
CA PHE A 68 -11.58 -0.68 -16.34
C PHE A 68 -11.21 -1.62 -15.18
N THR A 69 -10.14 -1.32 -14.43
CA THR A 69 -9.72 -2.17 -13.30
C THR A 69 -10.16 -1.57 -11.97
N ARG A 70 -10.72 -2.40 -11.08
CA ARG A 70 -10.98 -2.06 -9.66
C ARG A 70 -9.74 -1.40 -9.04
N ARG A 71 -9.90 -0.30 -8.29
CA ARG A 71 -8.80 0.47 -7.65
C ARG A 71 -7.71 -0.47 -7.14
N ASP A 72 -6.57 -0.48 -7.84
CA ASP A 72 -5.41 -1.28 -7.45
C ASP A 72 -4.60 -0.47 -6.43
N TYR A 73 -4.60 -0.94 -5.17
CA TYR A 73 -3.90 -0.27 -4.08
C TYR A 73 -2.42 -0.69 -3.99
N LYS A 74 -1.96 -1.63 -4.84
CA LYS A 74 -0.56 -2.10 -4.86
C LYS A 74 0.44 -0.96 -5.16
N PRO A 75 0.22 -0.06 -6.15
CA PRO A 75 1.12 1.07 -6.38
C PRO A 75 1.19 2.05 -5.20
N GLN A 76 0.07 2.27 -4.49
CA GLN A 76 0.07 3.10 -3.28
C GLN A 76 0.81 2.42 -2.12
N ALA A 77 0.63 1.11 -1.94
CA ALA A 77 1.37 0.34 -0.94
C ALA A 77 2.87 0.35 -1.22
N LEU A 78 3.29 0.22 -2.49
CA LEU A 78 4.68 0.35 -2.91
C LEU A 78 5.25 1.73 -2.57
N GLN A 79 4.55 2.82 -2.93
CA GLN A 79 4.98 4.17 -2.58
C GLN A 79 5.07 4.39 -1.08
N PHE A 80 4.13 3.83 -0.32
CA PHE A 80 4.16 3.88 1.13
C PHE A 80 5.39 3.15 1.69
N LEU A 81 5.70 1.95 1.19
CA LEU A 81 6.87 1.17 1.61
C LEU A 81 8.20 1.81 1.21
N LEU A 82 8.26 2.50 0.07
CA LEU A 82 9.39 3.34 -0.34
C LEU A 82 9.62 4.49 0.65
N ARG A 83 8.55 5.21 1.01
CA ARG A 83 8.62 6.29 2.01
C ARG A 83 8.98 5.79 3.41
N ALA A 84 8.57 4.57 3.73
CA ALA A 84 8.89 3.91 5.00
C ALA A 84 10.28 3.25 5.00
N THR A 85 11.09 3.42 3.94
CA THR A 85 12.43 2.83 3.77
C THR A 85 12.46 1.29 3.89
N ILE A 86 11.30 0.63 3.78
CA ILE A 86 11.19 -0.84 3.79
C ILE A 86 11.49 -1.39 2.40
N ILE A 87 11.10 -0.65 1.36
CA ILE A 87 11.55 -0.89 -0.02
C ILE A 87 12.51 0.23 -0.37
N GLU A 88 13.63 -0.12 -0.97
CA GLU A 88 14.62 0.83 -1.43
C GLU A 88 14.82 0.72 -2.93
N MET A 89 15.30 1.80 -3.53
CA MET A 89 15.60 1.89 -4.96
C MET A 89 17.11 2.04 -5.14
N THR A 90 17.69 1.23 -6.00
CA THR A 90 19.10 1.34 -6.41
C THR A 90 19.28 2.51 -7.37
N GLU A 91 20.52 2.96 -7.57
CA GLU A 91 20.84 4.02 -8.53
C GLU A 91 20.39 3.68 -9.97
N ASP A 92 20.40 2.39 -10.32
CA ASP A 92 19.91 1.86 -11.60
C ASP A 92 18.37 1.82 -11.75
N GLY A 93 17.62 2.33 -10.77
CA GLY A 93 16.14 2.36 -10.80
C GLY A 93 15.46 1.02 -10.51
N LYS A 94 16.20 0.02 -10.01
CA LYS A 94 15.64 -1.25 -9.50
C LYS A 94 15.21 -1.09 -8.05
N VAL A 95 14.29 -1.93 -7.60
CA VAL A 95 13.79 -1.92 -6.22
C VAL A 95 14.04 -3.24 -5.52
N TYR A 96 14.28 -3.18 -4.22
CA TYR A 96 14.43 -4.35 -3.36
C TYR A 96 13.77 -4.13 -2.00
N LEU A 97 13.45 -5.24 -1.35
CA LEU A 97 13.00 -5.27 0.04
C LEU A 97 14.23 -5.18 0.96
N ASN A 98 14.28 -4.15 1.80
CA ASN A 98 15.25 -4.07 2.89
C ASN A 98 14.70 -4.83 4.11
N GLU A 99 15.24 -6.02 4.37
CA GLU A 99 14.81 -6.85 5.50
C GLU A 99 15.13 -6.24 6.86
N GLU A 100 16.25 -5.52 7.00
CA GLU A 100 16.61 -4.87 8.25
C GLU A 100 15.55 -3.84 8.65
N ASN A 101 15.15 -3.00 7.70
CA ASN A 101 14.09 -2.01 7.91
C ASN A 101 12.70 -2.66 8.06
N LEU A 102 12.44 -3.79 7.38
CA LEU A 102 11.22 -4.56 7.58
C LEU A 102 11.12 -5.10 9.02
N LEU A 103 12.22 -5.62 9.58
CA LEU A 103 12.29 -6.16 10.94
C LEU A 103 12.08 -5.08 12.01
N LEU A 104 12.52 -3.85 11.74
CA LEU A 104 12.31 -2.68 12.61
C LEU A 104 10.91 -2.08 12.49
N SER A 105 10.15 -2.47 11.47
CA SER A 105 8.80 -1.97 11.22
C SER A 105 7.72 -2.80 11.93
N ARG A 106 6.50 -2.26 11.99
CA ARG A 106 5.29 -2.96 12.45
C ARG A 106 4.92 -4.22 11.65
N TRP A 107 5.65 -4.53 10.57
CA TRP A 107 5.42 -5.65 9.65
C TRP A 107 6.45 -6.78 9.78
N ARG A 108 7.27 -6.80 10.84
CA ARG A 108 8.30 -7.82 11.11
C ARG A 108 7.88 -9.29 10.91
N ASN A 109 6.61 -9.62 11.17
CA ASN A 109 6.11 -11.00 11.14
C ASN A 109 5.50 -11.42 9.79
N LEU A 110 5.58 -10.57 8.76
CA LEU A 110 5.13 -10.87 7.40
C LEU A 110 6.26 -11.44 6.55
#